data_AF-K3YIP8-F1
#
_entry.id   AF-K3YIP8-F1
#
_cell.length_a   1.000
_cell.length_b   1.000
_cell.length_c   1.000
_cell.angle_alpha   90.00
_cell.angle_beta   90.00
_cell.angle_gamma   90.00
#
_symmetry.space_group_name_H-M   'P 1'
#
loop_
_entity.id
_entity.type
_entity.pdbx_description
1 polymer ?
#
loop_
_entity_poly.entity_id
_entity_poly.type
_entity_poly.pdbx_seq_one_letter_code
_entity_poly.pdbx_strand_id
1 'polypeptide(L)'
;MGSFFSKENQPGGRQPHDYNHSHNQNNGAATASRGGKNRYAKIGDDYHTLEQVTDALAHAGLESSNLIVGIDFTKSNEWTGKVSYNNQSLHAMGNTPNPYEQAISIIGRTLARFDEDNLIPCFGFGDATTHDRSVFSFNHDNQPCDGFEQALSRYREIVPQLKLAGPTSFAPIIETAIGIVDSSGGQYHVLLIIADGQVTRSIDTGNGRLSPQERETIDAIVKASDYPLSIVLVGVGDGPWDMMRQFDDNIPSRAFDNFQFVNFTQIMSRPIPTSKKEAEFALSALMEIPEQFKAAMSLQLLGYFSCLYSCSHTHF
;
A
#
# COMPACT_ATOMS: atom_id res chain seq x y z
N MET A 1 -29.60 56.77 10.10
CA MET A 1 -30.17 57.99 9.48
C MET A 1 -29.19 59.14 9.72
N GLY A 2 -28.74 59.81 8.65
CA GLY A 2 -27.75 60.91 8.63
C GLY A 2 -26.61 60.62 7.63
N SER A 3 -26.75 60.86 6.31
CA SER A 3 -26.51 62.10 5.53
C SER A 3 -25.03 62.59 5.58
N PHE A 4 -24.16 62.22 4.63
CA PHE A 4 -23.87 62.80 3.28
C PHE A 4 -23.21 64.20 3.24
N PHE A 5 -22.00 64.26 2.65
CA PHE A 5 -21.48 65.17 1.58
C PHE A 5 -19.93 64.97 1.50
N SER A 6 -19.39 64.15 0.58
CA SER A 6 -19.02 64.39 -0.83
C SER A 6 -17.85 65.35 -1.08
N LYS A 7 -16.75 64.86 -1.69
CA LYS A 7 -16.39 65.17 -3.10
C LYS A 7 -15.09 64.51 -3.59
N GLU A 8 -15.18 64.03 -4.83
CA GLU A 8 -14.14 63.52 -5.75
C GLU A 8 -13.04 64.54 -6.10
N ASN A 9 -11.85 64.04 -6.46
CA ASN A 9 -11.27 64.26 -7.80
C ASN A 9 -9.92 63.53 -8.01
N GLN A 10 -9.85 62.76 -9.10
CA GLN A 10 -8.67 62.43 -9.92
C GLN A 10 -8.94 63.03 -11.32
N PRO A 11 -7.98 63.33 -12.23
CA PRO A 11 -7.03 62.33 -12.79
C PRO A 11 -5.69 62.83 -13.39
N GLY A 12 -4.82 61.87 -13.77
CA GLY A 12 -4.17 61.85 -15.11
C GLY A 12 -2.74 62.40 -15.31
N GLY A 13 -1.79 61.46 -15.47
CA GLY A 13 -0.86 61.38 -16.62
C GLY A 13 0.46 62.18 -16.63
N ARG A 14 1.59 61.46 -16.71
CA ARG A 14 2.79 61.75 -17.56
C ARG A 14 3.92 60.71 -17.33
N GLN A 15 4.27 59.96 -18.38
CA GLN A 15 5.63 59.45 -18.68
C GLN A 15 6.42 60.60 -19.37
N PRO A 16 7.78 60.60 -19.55
CA PRO A 16 8.66 59.46 -19.90
C PRO A 16 10.10 59.52 -19.33
N HIS A 17 10.92 58.47 -19.60
CA HIS A 17 12.28 58.53 -20.19
C HIS A 17 13.14 57.30 -19.86
N ASP A 18 13.62 56.63 -20.92
CA ASP A 18 14.74 55.71 -20.96
C ASP A 18 16.06 56.37 -20.54
N TYR A 19 16.98 55.61 -19.91
CA TYR A 19 18.41 55.54 -20.30
C TYR A 19 19.19 54.47 -19.50
N ASN A 20 19.79 53.55 -20.27
CA ASN A 20 21.17 53.03 -20.22
C ASN A 20 21.77 52.15 -19.09
N HIS A 21 22.27 51.00 -19.57
CA HIS A 21 23.63 50.44 -19.43
C HIS A 21 24.19 49.90 -18.08
N SER A 22 24.26 48.55 -18.04
CA SER A 22 25.42 47.67 -17.77
C SER A 22 26.24 47.71 -16.45
N HIS A 23 26.55 46.48 -16.01
CA HIS A 23 27.52 46.02 -14.98
C HIS A 23 27.09 46.32 -13.52
N ASN A 24 27.24 45.43 -12.52
CA ASN A 24 28.28 44.45 -12.27
C ASN A 24 27.79 43.41 -11.23
N GLN A 25 28.53 42.31 -11.14
CA GLN A 25 28.49 41.17 -10.21
C GLN A 25 28.08 41.47 -8.75
N ASN A 26 27.31 40.58 -8.09
CA ASN A 26 27.83 39.55 -7.15
C ASN A 26 26.71 38.86 -6.32
N ASN A 27 26.88 37.54 -6.15
CA ASN A 27 26.55 36.69 -5.00
C ASN A 27 25.13 36.68 -4.39
N GLY A 28 24.45 35.53 -4.51
CA GLY A 28 23.34 35.19 -3.63
C GLY A 28 22.72 33.82 -3.90
N ALA A 29 23.19 32.80 -3.17
CA ALA A 29 22.48 31.58 -2.77
C ALA A 29 21.76 30.77 -3.87
N ALA A 30 22.44 29.72 -4.34
CA ALA A 30 21.79 28.59 -5.00
C ALA A 30 20.83 27.89 -4.02
N THR A 31 19.53 28.14 -4.18
CA THR A 31 18.48 27.28 -3.62
C THR A 31 18.51 25.96 -4.37
N ALA A 32 19.15 24.97 -3.76
CA ALA A 32 19.10 23.59 -4.21
C ALA A 32 17.67 23.06 -4.06
N SER A 33 16.88 23.24 -5.13
CA SER A 33 15.73 22.40 -5.42
C SER A 33 16.23 20.96 -5.58
N ARG A 34 16.19 20.19 -4.49
CA ARG A 34 16.29 18.72 -4.56
C ARG A 34 15.00 18.23 -5.19
N GLY A 35 14.97 18.27 -6.53
CA GLY A 35 13.99 17.54 -7.32
C GLY A 35 14.07 16.06 -6.96
N GLY A 36 12.91 15.47 -6.67
CA GLY A 36 12.75 14.03 -6.50
C GLY A 36 13.34 13.33 -7.71
N LYS A 37 14.43 12.60 -7.48
CA LYS A 37 15.00 11.73 -8.50
C LYS A 37 13.97 10.64 -8.79
N ASN A 38 13.56 10.52 -10.05
CA ASN A 38 12.98 9.29 -10.60
C ASN A 38 13.83 8.09 -10.14
N ARG A 39 13.34 7.31 -9.19
CA ARG A 39 14.01 6.11 -8.68
C ARG A 39 13.71 4.85 -9.50
N TYR A 40 12.95 4.96 -10.59
CA TYR A 40 12.41 3.80 -11.33
C TYR A 40 13.18 3.48 -12.61
N ALA A 41 14.52 3.50 -12.56
CA ALA A 41 15.34 3.15 -13.72
C ALA A 41 15.83 1.69 -13.61
N LYS A 42 14.93 0.70 -13.74
CA LYS A 42 15.36 -0.67 -14.10
C LYS A 42 14.28 -1.67 -14.57
N ILE A 43 12.99 -1.37 -14.43
CA ILE A 43 11.91 -2.13 -15.04
C ILE A 43 11.26 -1.17 -16.05
N GLY A 44 11.21 -1.52 -17.33
CA GLY A 44 10.73 -0.57 -18.36
C GLY A 44 9.22 -0.43 -18.30
N ASP A 45 8.66 0.77 -18.18
CA ASP A 45 7.22 0.99 -17.88
C ASP A 45 6.23 0.60 -19.02
N ASP A 46 6.69 0.05 -20.13
CA ASP A 46 5.87 -0.29 -21.31
C ASP A 46 5.29 -1.72 -21.27
N TYR A 47 4.51 -2.02 -20.23
CA TYR A 47 3.76 -3.28 -20.12
C TYR A 47 2.33 -3.14 -20.63
N HIS A 48 1.84 -4.15 -21.35
CA HIS A 48 0.50 -4.16 -21.93
C HIS A 48 -0.35 -5.36 -21.51
N THR A 49 0.28 -6.39 -20.94
CA THR A 49 -0.39 -7.59 -20.43
C THR A 49 0.19 -8.01 -19.08
N LEU A 50 -0.59 -8.76 -18.30
CA LEU A 50 -0.13 -9.37 -17.05
C LEU A 50 1.06 -10.29 -17.27
N GLU A 51 1.06 -11.06 -18.35
CA GLU A 51 2.15 -11.98 -18.70
C GLU A 51 3.50 -11.26 -18.84
N GLN A 52 3.54 -10.08 -19.47
CA GLN A 52 4.77 -9.31 -19.60
C GLN A 52 5.27 -8.79 -18.24
N VAL A 53 4.36 -8.44 -17.33
CA VAL A 53 4.71 -8.03 -15.96
C VAL A 53 5.28 -9.21 -15.19
N THR A 54 4.61 -10.37 -15.24
CA THR A 54 5.10 -11.61 -14.63
C THR A 54 6.49 -11.99 -15.16
N ASP A 55 6.69 -11.97 -16.48
CA ASP A 55 7.99 -12.30 -17.05
C ASP A 55 9.06 -11.30 -16.60
N ALA A 56 8.75 -9.99 -16.53
CA ALA A 56 9.71 -8.98 -16.07
C ALA A 56 10.13 -9.18 -14.61
N LEU A 57 9.20 -9.55 -13.73
CA LEU A 57 9.48 -9.83 -12.32
C LEU A 57 10.37 -11.08 -12.16
N ALA A 58 10.10 -12.13 -12.93
CA ALA A 58 10.95 -13.31 -12.97
C ALA A 58 12.39 -12.95 -13.41
N HIS A 59 12.53 -12.15 -14.48
CA HIS A 59 13.85 -11.67 -14.93
C HIS A 59 14.55 -10.75 -13.92
N ALA A 60 13.78 -10.04 -13.08
CA ALA A 60 14.33 -9.21 -12.02
C ALA A 60 14.87 -10.02 -10.84
N GLY A 61 14.64 -11.34 -10.81
CA GLY A 61 15.16 -12.28 -9.81
C GLY A 61 14.14 -12.65 -8.73
N LEU A 62 12.84 -12.43 -8.95
CA LEU A 62 11.79 -12.99 -8.11
C LEU A 62 11.58 -14.45 -8.53
N GLU A 63 12.34 -15.36 -7.90
CA GLU A 63 12.28 -16.79 -8.22
C GLU A 63 11.14 -17.50 -7.47
N SER A 64 10.85 -17.06 -6.25
CA SER A 64 9.99 -17.75 -5.30
C SER A 64 9.53 -16.82 -4.19
N SER A 65 8.24 -16.83 -3.84
CA SER A 65 7.68 -16.06 -2.73
C SER A 65 6.47 -16.76 -2.15
N ASN A 66 6.10 -16.43 -0.92
CA ASN A 66 4.81 -16.84 -0.35
C ASN A 66 3.90 -15.63 -0.18
N LEU A 67 2.61 -15.79 -0.40
CA LEU A 67 1.64 -14.69 -0.33
C LEU A 67 0.79 -14.76 0.93
N ILE A 68 0.57 -13.61 1.55
CA ILE A 68 -0.38 -13.45 2.66
C ILE A 68 -1.38 -12.37 2.27
N VAL A 69 -2.68 -12.58 2.54
CA VAL A 69 -3.73 -11.62 2.20
C VAL A 69 -4.42 -11.13 3.47
N GLY A 70 -4.48 -9.81 3.64
CA GLY A 70 -5.24 -9.12 4.67
C GLY A 70 -6.34 -8.26 4.05
N ILE A 71 -7.58 -8.43 4.51
CA ILE A 71 -8.73 -7.68 4.02
C ILE A 71 -9.32 -6.83 5.15
N ASP A 72 -9.41 -5.53 4.88
CA ASP A 72 -10.06 -4.55 5.74
C ASP A 72 -11.59 -4.74 5.71
N PHE A 73 -12.19 -4.98 6.88
CA PHE A 73 -13.64 -5.07 7.11
C PHE A 73 -14.14 -3.99 8.08
N THR A 74 -13.50 -2.82 8.08
CA THR A 74 -13.95 -1.67 8.85
C THR A 74 -15.15 -1.00 8.20
N LYS A 75 -15.89 -0.26 9.02
CA LYS A 75 -17.15 0.37 8.65
C LYS A 75 -17.00 1.48 7.62
N SER A 76 -15.80 2.06 7.46
CA SER A 76 -15.57 3.11 6.48
C SER A 76 -15.87 2.71 5.05
N ASN A 77 -15.74 1.43 4.74
CA ASN A 77 -16.16 0.81 3.49
C ASN A 77 -17.62 1.08 3.11
N GLU A 78 -18.51 1.41 4.06
CA GLU A 78 -19.90 1.78 3.78
C GLU A 78 -20.03 3.14 3.06
N TRP A 79 -19.05 4.05 3.21
CA TRP A 79 -19.12 5.41 2.66
C TRP A 79 -17.94 5.78 1.75
N THR A 80 -16.83 5.04 1.77
CA THR A 80 -15.66 5.28 0.89
C THR A 80 -15.86 4.78 -0.54
N GLY A 81 -17.02 4.22 -0.87
CA GLY A 81 -17.47 3.95 -2.24
C GLY A 81 -18.39 5.03 -2.82
N LYS A 82 -18.49 6.21 -2.18
CA LYS A 82 -19.43 7.27 -2.57
C LYS A 82 -19.27 7.73 -4.02
N VAL A 83 -18.03 7.98 -4.43
CA VAL A 83 -17.69 8.48 -5.77
C VAL A 83 -17.27 7.32 -6.68
N SER A 84 -16.36 6.48 -6.22
CA SER A 84 -15.73 5.40 -6.99
C SER A 84 -16.64 4.20 -7.22
N TYR A 85 -17.66 4.01 -6.38
CA TYR A 85 -18.53 2.84 -6.42
C TYR A 85 -20.01 3.18 -6.27
N ASN A 86 -20.44 4.29 -6.89
CA ASN A 86 -21.84 4.68 -7.05
C ASN A 86 -22.64 4.72 -5.73
N ASN A 87 -22.03 5.24 -4.67
CA ASN A 87 -22.67 5.33 -3.35
C ASN A 87 -23.09 3.96 -2.79
N GLN A 88 -22.35 2.92 -3.13
CA GLN A 88 -22.46 1.59 -2.55
C GLN A 88 -21.29 1.34 -1.59
N SER A 89 -21.51 0.42 -0.65
CA SER A 89 -20.41 -0.13 0.15
C SER A 89 -19.37 -0.79 -0.76
N LEU A 90 -18.08 -0.61 -0.46
CA LEU A 90 -17.00 -1.29 -1.18
C LEU A 90 -17.06 -2.82 -1.03
N HIS A 91 -17.77 -3.33 -0.02
CA HIS A 91 -18.07 -4.76 0.17
C HIS A 91 -19.44 -5.17 -0.37
N ALA A 92 -20.17 -4.31 -1.09
CA ALA A 92 -21.50 -4.65 -1.57
C ALA A 92 -21.44 -5.89 -2.49
N MET A 93 -22.25 -6.90 -2.16
CA MET A 93 -22.33 -8.14 -2.92
C MET A 93 -23.32 -7.99 -4.07
N GLY A 94 -22.93 -8.50 -5.23
CA GLY A 94 -23.77 -8.47 -6.42
C GLY A 94 -23.26 -9.37 -7.54
N ASN A 95 -23.83 -9.17 -8.72
CA ASN A 95 -23.42 -9.85 -9.95
C ASN A 95 -22.13 -9.28 -10.53
N THR A 96 -21.85 -8.01 -10.27
CA THR A 96 -20.60 -7.35 -10.66
C THR A 96 -19.61 -7.39 -9.49
N PRO A 97 -18.34 -7.74 -9.74
CA PRO A 97 -17.32 -7.75 -8.69
C PRO A 97 -17.14 -6.37 -8.07
N ASN A 98 -17.18 -6.28 -6.74
CA ASN A 98 -16.83 -5.05 -6.02
C ASN A 98 -15.31 -4.79 -6.04
N PRO A 99 -14.83 -3.62 -5.61
CA PRO A 99 -13.40 -3.28 -5.71
C PRO A 99 -12.45 -4.27 -5.04
N TYR A 100 -12.85 -4.87 -3.90
CA TYR A 100 -12.07 -5.93 -3.25
C TYR A 100 -12.00 -7.19 -4.12
N GLU A 101 -13.12 -7.64 -4.67
CA GLU A 101 -13.16 -8.81 -5.56
C GLU A 101 -12.30 -8.62 -6.80
N GLN A 102 -12.33 -7.41 -7.39
CA GLN A 102 -11.50 -7.08 -8.54
C GLN A 102 -10.01 -7.11 -8.19
N ALA A 103 -9.63 -6.52 -7.05
CA ALA A 103 -8.24 -6.54 -6.57
C ALA A 103 -7.75 -7.97 -6.33
N ILE A 104 -8.48 -8.79 -5.56
CA ILE A 104 -8.16 -10.20 -5.29
C ILE A 104 -7.99 -10.97 -6.61
N SER A 105 -8.91 -10.79 -7.56
CA SER A 105 -8.87 -11.50 -8.85
C SER A 105 -7.69 -11.10 -9.72
N ILE A 106 -7.36 -9.81 -9.82
CA ILE A 106 -6.25 -9.34 -10.66
C ILE A 106 -4.90 -9.72 -10.04
N ILE A 107 -4.76 -9.56 -8.72
CA ILE A 107 -3.54 -9.97 -8.02
C ILE A 107 -3.36 -11.48 -8.16
N GLY A 108 -4.41 -12.28 -7.95
CA GLY A 108 -4.32 -13.72 -8.07
C GLY A 108 -3.87 -14.19 -9.46
N ARG A 109 -4.35 -13.56 -10.53
CA ARG A 109 -3.88 -13.86 -11.90
C ARG A 109 -2.42 -13.47 -12.16
N THR A 110 -1.87 -12.56 -11.36
CA THR A 110 -0.51 -12.02 -11.56
C THR A 110 0.51 -12.73 -10.67
N LEU A 111 0.16 -12.92 -9.39
CA LEU A 111 1.06 -13.38 -8.35
C LEU A 111 1.00 -14.87 -8.07
N ALA A 112 -0.08 -15.57 -8.41
CA ALA A 112 -0.16 -17.02 -8.18
C ALA A 112 0.94 -17.82 -8.89
N ARG A 113 1.62 -17.24 -9.89
CA ARG A 113 2.77 -17.90 -10.55
C ARG A 113 4.07 -17.85 -9.72
N PHE A 114 4.16 -16.95 -8.75
CA PHE A 114 5.33 -16.81 -7.87
C PHE A 114 5.12 -17.42 -6.49
N ASP A 115 3.89 -17.88 -6.21
CA ASP A 115 3.55 -18.56 -4.96
C ASP A 115 4.06 -20.01 -5.01
N GLU A 116 4.83 -20.42 -4.00
CA GLU A 116 5.54 -21.71 -4.01
C GLU A 116 4.60 -22.92 -3.95
N ASP A 117 3.55 -22.82 -3.14
CA ASP A 117 2.68 -23.95 -2.78
C ASP A 117 1.20 -23.74 -3.12
N ASN A 118 0.85 -22.56 -3.64
CA ASN A 118 -0.53 -22.12 -3.90
C ASN A 118 -1.38 -22.06 -2.62
N LEU A 119 -0.76 -22.01 -1.44
CA LEU A 119 -1.43 -21.93 -0.15
C LEU A 119 -1.35 -20.49 0.38
N ILE A 120 -2.51 -19.83 0.43
CA ILE A 120 -2.57 -18.39 0.73
C ILE A 120 -3.24 -18.17 2.09
N PRO A 121 -2.48 -17.88 3.16
CA PRO A 121 -3.05 -17.39 4.41
C PRO A 121 -3.88 -16.12 4.18
N CYS A 122 -5.18 -16.21 4.43
CA CYS A 122 -6.14 -15.12 4.21
C CYS A 122 -6.80 -14.72 5.52
N PHE A 123 -6.73 -13.43 5.84
CA PHE A 123 -7.23 -12.87 7.09
C PHE A 123 -8.12 -11.65 6.86
N GLY A 124 -9.08 -11.45 7.75
CA GLY A 124 -9.85 -10.22 7.88
C GLY A 124 -9.55 -9.48 9.18
N PHE A 125 -9.70 -8.16 9.17
CA PHE A 125 -9.54 -7.32 10.37
C PHE A 125 -10.52 -6.14 10.36
N GLY A 126 -10.78 -5.52 11.51
CA GLY A 126 -11.60 -4.30 11.61
C GLY A 126 -13.11 -4.53 11.73
N ASP A 127 -13.57 -5.78 11.74
CA ASP A 127 -14.96 -6.12 12.00
C ASP A 127 -15.30 -6.02 13.50
N ALA A 128 -16.56 -6.28 13.86
CA ALA A 128 -17.03 -6.20 15.23
C ALA A 128 -16.40 -7.22 16.19
N THR A 129 -15.76 -8.27 15.68
CA THR A 129 -15.08 -9.28 16.49
C THR A 129 -13.60 -8.98 16.71
N THR A 130 -12.95 -8.27 15.78
CA THR A 130 -11.50 -8.00 15.81
C THR A 130 -11.13 -6.57 16.19
N HIS A 131 -11.94 -5.58 15.78
CA HIS A 131 -11.65 -4.16 15.93
C HIS A 131 -10.22 -3.84 15.44
N ASP A 132 -9.46 -3.05 16.20
CA ASP A 132 -8.06 -2.70 15.93
C ASP A 132 -7.05 -3.62 16.65
N ARG A 133 -7.48 -4.79 17.14
CA ARG A 133 -6.69 -5.60 18.09
C ARG A 133 -6.24 -6.96 17.57
N SER A 134 -6.97 -7.55 16.65
CA SER A 134 -6.69 -8.90 16.15
C SER A 134 -7.07 -9.04 14.68
N VAL A 135 -6.84 -10.23 14.14
CA VAL A 135 -7.35 -10.66 12.84
C VAL A 135 -8.16 -11.94 13.02
N PHE A 136 -9.03 -12.26 12.06
CA PHE A 136 -9.66 -13.56 11.94
C PHE A 136 -9.22 -14.25 10.65
N SER A 137 -9.01 -15.56 10.69
CA SER A 137 -8.70 -16.35 9.49
C SER A 137 -9.96 -16.63 8.66
N PHE A 138 -9.82 -16.68 7.34
CA PHE A 138 -10.92 -17.02 6.42
C PHE A 138 -11.38 -18.46 6.58
N ASN A 139 -10.47 -19.38 6.89
CA ASN A 139 -10.78 -20.78 7.14
C ASN A 139 -10.60 -21.12 8.63
N HIS A 140 -11.24 -22.21 9.05
CA HIS A 140 -11.09 -22.74 10.39
C HIS A 140 -9.64 -23.16 10.66
N ASP A 141 -9.23 -23.13 11.93
CA ASP A 141 -7.89 -23.53 12.37
C ASP A 141 -6.73 -22.87 11.61
N ASN A 142 -6.92 -21.64 11.14
CA ASN A 142 -5.93 -20.88 10.35
C ASN A 142 -5.44 -21.61 9.09
N GLN A 143 -6.26 -22.48 8.49
CA GLN A 143 -5.88 -23.15 7.24
C GLN A 143 -5.76 -22.13 6.10
N PRO A 144 -4.67 -22.17 5.31
CA PRO A 144 -4.54 -21.29 4.15
C PRO A 144 -5.61 -21.60 3.10
N CYS A 145 -5.88 -20.63 2.22
CA CYS A 145 -6.74 -20.84 1.06
C CYS A 145 -5.99 -21.60 -0.04
N ASP A 146 -6.66 -22.53 -0.71
CA ASP A 146 -6.17 -23.16 -1.95
C ASP A 146 -6.30 -22.18 -3.12
N GLY A 147 -5.27 -21.36 -3.29
CA GLY A 147 -5.19 -20.30 -4.28
C GLY A 147 -6.16 -19.13 -4.07
N PHE A 148 -6.03 -18.14 -4.96
CA PHE A 148 -6.88 -16.95 -4.94
C PHE A 148 -8.34 -17.23 -5.33
N GLU A 149 -8.61 -18.34 -6.03
CA GLU A 149 -9.97 -18.77 -6.33
C GLU A 149 -10.74 -19.11 -5.05
N GLN A 150 -10.13 -19.88 -4.14
CA GLN A 150 -10.74 -20.15 -2.84
C GLN A 150 -10.77 -18.89 -1.97
N ALA A 151 -9.72 -18.06 -1.97
CA ALA A 151 -9.73 -16.80 -1.23
C ALA A 151 -10.92 -15.90 -1.63
N LEU A 152 -11.20 -15.79 -2.94
CA LEU A 152 -12.34 -15.03 -3.46
C LEU A 152 -13.69 -15.67 -3.08
N SER A 153 -13.82 -17.00 -3.14
CA SER A 153 -15.03 -17.71 -2.71
C SER A 153 -15.30 -17.46 -1.22
N ARG A 154 -14.28 -17.63 -0.37
CA ARG A 154 -14.37 -17.41 1.08
C ARG A 154 -14.69 -15.96 1.41
N TYR A 155 -14.08 -14.99 0.72
CA TYR A 155 -14.46 -13.58 0.84
C TYR A 155 -15.96 -13.36 0.61
N ARG A 156 -16.52 -13.92 -0.48
CA ARG A 156 -17.95 -13.81 -0.81
C ARG A 156 -18.87 -14.48 0.22
N GLU A 157 -18.41 -15.57 0.84
CA GLU A 157 -19.16 -16.28 1.88
C GLU A 157 -19.16 -15.54 3.22
N ILE A 158 -18.04 -14.91 3.58
CA ILE A 158 -17.83 -14.30 4.90
C ILE A 158 -18.49 -12.92 4.98
N VAL A 159 -18.31 -12.06 3.97
CA VAL A 159 -18.77 -10.65 4.01
C VAL A 159 -20.22 -10.48 4.45
N PRO A 160 -21.22 -11.25 3.96
CA PRO A 160 -22.61 -11.07 4.37
C PRO A 160 -22.88 -11.36 5.85
N GLN A 161 -21.97 -12.08 6.51
CA GLN A 161 -22.06 -12.49 7.91
C GLN A 161 -21.33 -11.52 8.85
N LEU A 162 -20.48 -10.65 8.32
CA LEU A 162 -19.70 -9.71 9.10
C LEU A 162 -20.51 -8.49 9.51
N LYS A 163 -20.18 -7.97 10.68
CA LYS A 163 -20.59 -6.64 11.11
C LYS A 163 -19.37 -5.72 11.03
N LEU A 164 -19.34 -4.84 10.04
CA LEU A 164 -18.25 -3.88 9.87
C LEU A 164 -18.15 -2.95 11.07
N ALA A 165 -16.93 -2.67 11.56
CA ALA A 165 -16.70 -1.89 12.76
C ALA A 165 -15.44 -0.99 12.65
N GLY A 166 -14.57 -1.02 13.66
CA GLY A 166 -13.36 -0.23 13.78
C GLY A 166 -12.91 -0.18 15.24
N PRO A 167 -11.88 0.61 15.60
CA PRO A 167 -11.04 1.44 14.74
C PRO A 167 -10.23 0.66 13.69
N THR A 168 -9.57 1.39 12.79
CA THR A 168 -8.74 0.84 11.71
C THR A 168 -7.26 0.97 12.08
N SER A 169 -6.56 -0.17 12.20
CA SER A 169 -5.11 -0.28 12.37
C SER A 169 -4.61 -1.46 11.53
N PHE A 170 -3.45 -1.31 10.88
CA PHE A 170 -2.81 -2.43 10.14
C PHE A 170 -1.84 -3.22 11.01
N ALA A 171 -1.57 -2.77 12.24
CA ALA A 171 -0.67 -3.46 13.14
C ALA A 171 -1.04 -4.95 13.34
N PRO A 172 -2.31 -5.34 13.58
CA PRO A 172 -2.64 -6.75 13.81
C PRO A 172 -2.34 -7.66 12.63
N ILE A 173 -2.58 -7.19 11.39
CA ILE A 173 -2.33 -7.99 10.20
C ILE A 173 -0.84 -8.06 9.86
N ILE A 174 -0.09 -6.97 10.07
CA ILE A 174 1.37 -6.95 9.88
C ILE A 174 2.04 -7.87 10.91
N GLU A 175 1.64 -7.82 12.17
CA GLU A 175 2.16 -8.69 13.23
C GLU A 175 1.82 -10.18 12.97
N THR A 176 0.64 -10.45 12.42
CA THR A 176 0.28 -11.81 11.99
C THR A 176 1.20 -12.30 10.87
N ALA A 177 1.49 -11.44 9.87
CA ALA A 177 2.40 -11.79 8.79
C ALA A 177 3.83 -12.03 9.28
N ILE A 178 4.33 -11.23 10.22
CA ILE A 178 5.61 -11.47 10.90
C ILE A 178 5.62 -12.87 11.53
N GLY A 179 4.57 -13.24 12.27
CA GLY A 179 4.46 -14.56 12.89
C GLY A 179 4.46 -15.72 11.89
N ILE A 180 3.88 -15.53 10.70
CA ILE A 180 3.93 -16.52 9.61
C ILE A 180 5.35 -16.65 9.06
N VAL A 181 6.03 -15.52 8.80
CA VAL A 181 7.42 -15.50 8.35
C VAL A 181 8.33 -16.21 9.34
N ASP A 182 8.18 -15.96 10.64
CA ASP A 182 8.90 -16.68 11.70
C ASP A 182 8.62 -18.18 11.66
N SER A 183 7.35 -18.58 11.56
CA SER A 183 6.93 -19.98 11.55
C SER A 183 7.41 -20.73 10.31
N SER A 184 7.62 -20.03 9.20
CA SER A 184 8.20 -20.56 7.96
C SER A 184 9.73 -20.74 8.01
N GLY A 185 10.39 -20.33 9.10
CA GLY A 185 11.84 -20.35 9.21
C GLY A 185 12.54 -19.20 8.47
N GLY A 186 11.84 -18.08 8.26
CA GLY A 186 12.36 -16.91 7.55
C GLY A 186 12.33 -17.05 6.03
N GLN A 187 11.32 -17.71 5.47
CA GLN A 187 11.05 -17.65 4.03
C GLN A 187 10.51 -16.27 3.65
N TYR A 188 10.76 -15.85 2.40
CA TYR A 188 10.31 -14.55 1.92
C TYR A 188 8.80 -14.53 1.70
N HIS A 189 8.12 -13.52 2.25
CA HIS A 189 6.69 -13.34 2.08
C HIS A 189 6.35 -11.95 1.54
N VAL A 190 5.24 -11.88 0.81
CA VAL A 190 4.59 -10.62 0.43
C VAL A 190 3.21 -10.57 1.10
N LEU A 191 3.02 -9.62 2.01
CA LEU A 191 1.73 -9.30 2.60
C LEU A 191 0.97 -8.31 1.71
N LEU A 192 -0.16 -8.75 1.17
CA LEU A 192 -1.11 -7.92 0.43
C LEU A 192 -2.21 -7.44 1.38
N ILE A 193 -2.24 -6.15 1.68
CA ILE A 193 -3.35 -5.53 2.43
C ILE A 193 -4.28 -4.85 1.42
N ILE A 194 -5.54 -5.24 1.37
CA ILE A 194 -6.57 -4.55 0.57
C ILE A 194 -7.41 -3.75 1.54
N ALA A 195 -7.43 -2.42 1.38
CA ALA A 195 -8.08 -1.51 2.34
C ALA A 195 -8.56 -0.21 1.69
N ASP A 196 -9.44 0.51 2.39
CA ASP A 196 -9.97 1.81 1.94
C ASP A 196 -9.15 3.03 2.40
N GLY A 197 -8.03 2.77 3.09
CA GLY A 197 -7.04 3.77 3.50
C GLY A 197 -7.42 4.58 4.73
N GLN A 198 -8.54 4.29 5.39
CA GLN A 198 -9.03 5.07 6.54
C GLN A 198 -8.45 4.61 7.88
N VAL A 199 -7.11 4.59 8.03
CA VAL A 199 -6.49 4.37 9.35
C VAL A 199 -7.00 5.43 10.33
N THR A 200 -7.48 5.01 11.50
CA THR A 200 -8.25 5.89 12.38
C THR A 200 -7.38 7.01 12.92
N ARG A 201 -7.75 8.25 12.61
CA ARG A 201 -7.20 9.46 13.24
C ARG A 201 -8.03 9.83 14.46
N SER A 202 -7.36 10.22 15.54
CA SER A 202 -8.09 10.74 16.70
C SER A 202 -8.59 12.15 16.39
N ILE A 203 -9.78 12.50 16.87
CA ILE A 203 -10.28 13.88 16.81
C ILE A 203 -9.47 14.79 17.76
N ASP A 204 -8.84 14.19 18.79
CA ASP A 204 -8.05 14.89 19.80
C ASP A 204 -6.56 15.01 19.44
N THR A 205 -6.12 14.44 18.31
CA THR A 205 -4.76 14.66 17.81
C THR A 205 -4.67 16.04 17.18
N GLY A 206 -4.13 17.00 17.93
CA GLY A 206 -3.75 18.31 17.38
C GLY A 206 -2.84 18.17 16.15
N ASN A 207 -2.86 19.19 15.28
CA ASN A 207 -2.13 19.20 14.00
C ASN A 207 -0.71 18.60 14.13
N GLY A 208 -0.46 17.52 13.38
CA GLY A 208 0.86 16.87 13.30
C GLY A 208 1.14 15.77 14.31
N ARG A 209 0.19 15.38 15.18
CA ARG A 209 0.35 14.21 16.07
C ARG A 209 -0.37 12.99 15.49
N LEU A 210 0.31 11.85 15.54
CA LEU A 210 -0.25 10.56 15.15
C LEU A 210 -1.24 10.04 16.19
N SER A 211 -2.32 9.39 15.74
CA SER A 211 -3.22 8.62 16.58
C SER A 211 -2.53 7.35 17.13
N PRO A 212 -3.13 6.68 18.13
CA PRO A 212 -2.65 5.38 18.57
C PRO A 212 -2.57 4.37 17.41
N GLN A 213 -3.58 4.31 16.55
CA GLN A 213 -3.64 3.36 15.42
C GLN A 213 -2.60 3.69 14.34
N GLU A 214 -2.39 4.97 14.04
CA GLU A 214 -1.33 5.41 13.12
C GLU A 214 0.05 5.03 13.65
N ARG A 215 0.31 5.28 14.95
CA ARG A 215 1.59 4.94 15.57
C ARG A 215 1.81 3.42 15.61
N GLU A 216 0.82 2.64 16.05
CA GLU A 216 0.92 1.18 16.09
C GLU A 216 1.17 0.61 14.69
N THR A 217 0.52 1.17 13.66
CA THR A 217 0.75 0.77 12.26
C THR A 217 2.19 1.07 11.82
N ILE A 218 2.70 2.27 12.10
CA ILE A 218 4.10 2.64 11.78
C ILE A 218 5.08 1.73 12.52
N ASP A 219 4.87 1.52 13.82
CA ASP A 219 5.74 0.67 14.65
C ASP A 219 5.77 -0.77 14.10
N ALA A 220 4.62 -1.29 13.66
CA ALA A 220 4.54 -2.61 13.04
C ALA A 220 5.26 -2.68 11.68
N ILE A 221 5.16 -1.63 10.84
CA ILE A 221 5.91 -1.57 9.56
C ILE A 221 7.43 -1.53 9.82
N VAL A 222 7.88 -0.73 10.78
CA VAL A 222 9.30 -0.67 11.17
C VAL A 222 9.77 -2.03 11.66
N LYS A 223 9.01 -2.68 12.55
CA LYS A 223 9.33 -4.03 13.02
C LYS A 223 9.37 -5.05 11.88
N ALA A 224 8.42 -5.00 10.95
CA ALA A 224 8.37 -5.88 9.79
C ALA A 224 9.62 -5.75 8.89
N SER A 225 10.33 -4.62 8.93
CA SER A 225 11.55 -4.44 8.14
C SER A 225 12.75 -5.24 8.66
N ASP A 226 12.66 -5.82 9.86
CA ASP A 226 13.63 -6.78 10.40
C ASP A 226 13.37 -8.23 9.93
N TYR A 227 12.36 -8.44 9.07
CA TYR A 227 11.96 -9.74 8.54
C TYR A 227 12.05 -9.74 7.00
N PRO A 228 12.16 -10.93 6.37
CA PRO A 228 12.05 -11.05 4.91
C PRO A 228 10.58 -10.91 4.46
N LEU A 229 10.00 -9.75 4.74
CA LEU A 229 8.59 -9.43 4.53
C LEU A 229 8.46 -8.11 3.78
N SER A 230 7.76 -8.17 2.65
CA SER A 230 7.35 -6.99 1.89
C SER A 230 5.85 -6.78 2.06
N ILE A 231 5.43 -5.52 2.16
CA ILE A 231 4.03 -5.15 2.38
C ILE A 231 3.56 -4.33 1.18
N VAL A 232 2.47 -4.76 0.55
CA VAL A 232 1.82 -4.03 -0.54
C VAL A 232 0.42 -3.67 -0.09
N LEU A 233 0.17 -2.37 0.05
CA LEU A 233 -1.15 -1.83 0.35
C LEU A 233 -1.88 -1.46 -0.93
N VAL A 234 -2.97 -2.18 -1.20
CA VAL A 234 -3.86 -1.95 -2.34
C VAL A 234 -5.05 -1.10 -1.88
N GLY A 235 -5.01 0.18 -2.23
CA GLY A 235 -6.03 1.17 -1.89
C GLY A 235 -7.25 1.10 -2.80
N VAL A 236 -8.38 0.67 -2.25
CA VAL A 236 -9.69 0.64 -2.93
C VAL A 236 -10.61 1.74 -2.41
N GLY A 237 -11.40 2.36 -3.28
CA GLY A 237 -12.35 3.41 -2.92
C GLY A 237 -11.81 4.83 -3.08
N ASP A 238 -12.49 5.76 -2.42
CA ASP A 238 -12.34 7.21 -2.61
C ASP A 238 -11.09 7.79 -1.91
N GLY A 239 -10.51 7.07 -0.95
CA GLY A 239 -9.48 7.61 -0.06
C GLY A 239 -10.08 8.56 1.01
N PRO A 240 -9.33 9.55 1.52
CA PRO A 240 -8.06 10.08 0.99
C PRO A 240 -6.85 9.16 1.22
N TRP A 241 -5.82 9.31 0.39
CA TRP A 241 -4.64 8.43 0.35
C TRP A 241 -3.36 9.09 0.88
N ASP A 242 -3.43 10.30 1.43
CA ASP A 242 -2.24 11.08 1.82
C ASP A 242 -1.39 10.35 2.87
N MET A 243 -2.03 9.70 3.84
CA MET A 243 -1.33 8.93 4.87
C MET A 243 -0.62 7.71 4.28
N MET A 244 -1.25 7.03 3.32
CA MET A 244 -0.66 5.84 2.71
C MET A 244 0.59 6.21 1.90
N ARG A 245 0.58 7.37 1.23
CA ARG A 245 1.78 7.92 0.58
C ARG A 245 2.86 8.33 1.59
N GLN A 246 2.48 8.78 2.79
CA GLN A 246 3.45 9.06 3.84
C GLN A 246 4.14 7.79 4.35
N PHE A 247 3.40 6.68 4.45
CA PHE A 247 3.96 5.37 4.82
C PHE A 247 4.91 4.81 3.75
N ASP A 248 4.57 5.01 2.48
CA ASP A 248 5.42 4.69 1.32
C ASP A 248 6.79 5.39 1.41
N ASP A 249 6.79 6.73 1.47
CA ASP A 249 8.01 7.53 1.25
C ASP A 249 8.79 7.88 2.53
N ASN A 250 8.14 7.92 3.70
CA ASN A 250 8.64 8.68 4.87
C ASN A 250 8.54 7.96 6.22
N ILE A 251 8.70 6.63 6.28
CA ILE A 251 8.85 5.92 7.55
C ILE A 251 10.33 5.94 7.99
N PRO A 252 10.70 6.72 9.03
CA PRO A 252 12.05 6.67 9.58
C PRO A 252 12.29 5.33 10.29
N SER A 253 13.56 4.91 10.34
CA SER A 253 14.04 3.75 11.11
C SER A 253 13.74 2.36 10.56
N ARG A 254 13.09 2.21 9.39
CA ARG A 254 13.00 0.91 8.70
C ARG A 254 14.38 0.46 8.19
N ALA A 255 14.70 -0.83 8.30
CA ALA A 255 15.97 -1.41 7.86
C ALA A 255 16.14 -1.39 6.34
N PHE A 256 15.04 -1.58 5.61
CA PHE A 256 14.91 -1.35 4.17
C PHE A 256 13.51 -0.85 3.85
N ASP A 257 13.29 -0.40 2.61
CA ASP A 257 11.98 0.02 2.15
C ASP A 257 11.07 -1.19 1.93
N ASN A 258 10.24 -1.55 2.91
CA ASN A 258 9.42 -2.76 2.89
C ASN A 258 7.92 -2.52 2.66
N PHE A 259 7.51 -1.31 2.26
CA PHE A 259 6.11 -0.93 2.14
C PHE A 259 5.85 -0.19 0.83
N GLN A 260 4.96 -0.71 0.00
CA GLN A 260 4.50 -0.12 -1.26
C GLN A 260 3.02 0.23 -1.19
N PHE A 261 2.63 1.47 -1.52
CA PHE A 261 1.23 1.84 -1.71
C PHE A 261 0.79 1.86 -3.18
N VAL A 262 -0.36 1.25 -3.49
CA VAL A 262 -0.97 1.27 -4.83
C VAL A 262 -2.40 1.78 -4.78
N ASN A 263 -2.67 2.87 -5.49
CA ASN A 263 -4.03 3.39 -5.64
C ASN A 263 -4.79 2.63 -6.75
N PHE A 264 -5.39 1.50 -6.39
CA PHE A 264 -6.13 0.63 -7.31
C PHE A 264 -7.26 1.38 -8.01
N THR A 265 -8.06 2.15 -7.25
CA THR A 265 -9.20 2.88 -7.82
C THR A 265 -8.77 3.90 -8.85
N GLN A 266 -7.66 4.62 -8.64
CA GLN A 266 -7.12 5.57 -9.61
C GLN A 266 -6.65 4.89 -10.90
N ILE A 267 -6.05 3.69 -10.82
CA ILE A 267 -5.62 2.93 -12.01
C ILE A 267 -6.86 2.44 -12.77
N MET A 268 -7.82 1.86 -12.04
CA MET A 268 -9.02 1.28 -12.64
C MET A 268 -9.96 2.34 -13.25
N SER A 269 -9.91 3.59 -12.80
CA SER A 269 -10.71 4.69 -13.35
C SER A 269 -10.18 5.26 -14.68
N ARG A 270 -8.96 4.89 -15.11
CA ARG A 270 -8.36 5.48 -16.32
C ARG A 270 -9.14 5.11 -17.60
N PRO A 271 -9.21 6.00 -18.61
CA PRO A 271 -9.91 5.72 -19.86
C PRO A 271 -9.02 4.92 -20.84
N ILE A 272 -8.48 3.78 -20.41
CA ILE A 272 -7.63 2.88 -21.19
C ILE A 272 -8.21 1.45 -21.22
N PRO A 273 -7.78 0.57 -22.13
CA PRO A 273 -8.26 -0.82 -22.16
C PRO A 273 -8.05 -1.55 -20.84
N THR A 274 -8.99 -2.42 -20.45
CA THR A 274 -8.95 -3.18 -19.18
C THR A 274 -7.64 -3.94 -19.00
N SER A 275 -7.14 -4.62 -20.04
CA SER A 275 -5.87 -5.35 -19.98
C SER A 275 -4.68 -4.46 -19.60
N LYS A 276 -4.66 -3.20 -20.07
CA LYS A 276 -3.62 -2.23 -19.70
C LYS A 276 -3.78 -1.74 -18.26
N LYS A 277 -5.00 -1.58 -17.76
CA LYS A 277 -5.25 -1.24 -16.34
C LYS A 277 -4.77 -2.35 -15.41
N GLU A 278 -5.09 -3.60 -15.77
CA GLU A 278 -4.65 -4.77 -15.01
C GLU A 278 -3.13 -4.88 -15.01
N ALA A 279 -2.48 -4.71 -16.18
CA ALA A 279 -1.02 -4.70 -16.28
C ALA A 279 -0.38 -3.56 -15.47
N GLU A 280 -0.94 -2.35 -15.53
CA GLU A 280 -0.44 -1.21 -14.76
C GLU A 280 -0.59 -1.44 -13.25
N PHE A 281 -1.72 -2.00 -12.81
CA PHE A 281 -1.94 -2.32 -11.41
C PHE A 281 -0.98 -3.42 -10.92
N ALA A 282 -0.84 -4.50 -11.68
CA ALA A 282 0.11 -5.57 -11.41
C ALA A 282 1.54 -5.05 -11.29
N LEU A 283 1.98 -4.21 -12.24
CA LEU A 283 3.31 -3.61 -12.19
C LEU A 283 3.47 -2.73 -10.97
N SER A 284 2.51 -1.84 -10.70
CA SER A 284 2.58 -0.91 -9.56
C SER A 284 2.63 -1.65 -8.22
N ALA A 285 1.93 -2.77 -8.09
CA ALA A 285 1.95 -3.61 -6.89
C ALA A 285 3.27 -4.35 -6.69
N LEU A 286 4.02 -4.59 -7.77
CA LEU A 286 5.12 -5.56 -7.76
C LEU A 286 6.48 -4.97 -8.09
N MET A 287 6.54 -3.72 -8.54
CA MET A 287 7.77 -3.10 -9.01
C MET A 287 8.87 -2.99 -7.94
N GLU A 288 8.51 -2.89 -6.66
CA GLU A 288 9.49 -2.82 -5.57
C GLU A 288 9.89 -4.20 -5.03
N ILE A 289 9.08 -5.24 -5.26
CA ILE A 289 9.28 -6.58 -4.70
C ILE A 289 10.67 -7.16 -5.06
N PRO A 290 11.19 -7.06 -6.30
CA PRO A 290 12.52 -7.58 -6.61
C PRO A 290 13.67 -6.85 -5.89
N GLU A 291 13.53 -5.54 -5.64
CA GLU A 291 14.54 -4.77 -4.91
C GLU A 291 14.44 -5.04 -3.40
N GLN A 292 13.23 -5.16 -2.87
CA GLN A 292 12.94 -5.56 -1.50
C GLN A 292 13.47 -6.96 -1.17
N PHE A 293 13.26 -7.92 -2.07
CA PHE A 293 13.82 -9.26 -1.95
C PHE A 293 15.35 -9.22 -1.87
N LYS A 294 16.00 -8.44 -2.74
CA LYS A 294 17.46 -8.27 -2.73
C LYS A 294 17.95 -7.57 -1.46
N ALA A 295 17.19 -6.60 -0.95
CA ALA A 295 17.51 -5.93 0.30
C ALA A 295 17.43 -6.90 1.49
N ALA A 296 16.36 -7.69 1.60
CA ALA A 296 16.21 -8.72 2.61
C ALA A 296 17.34 -9.76 2.55
N MET A 297 17.73 -10.19 1.36
CA MET A 297 18.89 -11.07 1.16
C MET A 297 20.21 -10.41 1.60
N SER A 298 20.42 -9.13 1.25
CA SER A 298 21.65 -8.39 1.59
C SER A 298 21.78 -8.13 3.09
N LEU A 299 20.66 -7.95 3.78
CA LEU A 299 20.56 -7.83 5.23
C LEU A 299 20.60 -9.18 5.96
N GLN A 300 20.76 -10.29 5.22
CA GLN A 300 20.80 -11.66 5.74
C GLN A 300 19.53 -12.03 6.51
N LEU A 301 18.37 -11.52 6.07
CA LEU A 301 17.06 -11.80 6.70
C LEU A 301 16.47 -13.16 6.31
N LEU A 302 16.97 -13.76 5.21
CA LEU A 302 16.45 -15.02 4.67
C LEU A 302 17.03 -16.22 5.43
N GLY A 303 16.15 -17.15 5.85
CA GLY A 303 16.54 -18.51 6.25
C GLY A 303 17.30 -18.64 7.57
N TYR A 304 16.97 -17.82 8.59
CA TYR A 304 17.68 -17.75 9.88
C TYR A 304 17.87 -19.09 10.63
N PHE A 305 17.11 -20.15 10.31
CA PHE A 305 17.24 -21.44 10.96
C PHE A 305 18.17 -22.48 10.30
N SER A 306 18.79 -22.20 9.14
CA SER A 306 19.68 -23.20 8.52
C SER A 306 21.06 -23.33 9.20
N CYS A 307 21.49 -22.31 9.97
CA CYS A 307 22.86 -22.29 10.53
C CYS A 307 22.97 -22.86 11.97
N LEU A 308 21.90 -22.88 12.76
CA LEU A 308 21.99 -23.32 14.17
C LEU A 308 21.93 -24.85 14.37
N TYR A 309 21.50 -25.62 13.36
CA TYR A 309 21.45 -27.10 13.45
C TYR A 309 22.59 -27.84 12.72
N SER A 310 23.42 -27.15 11.93
CA SER A 310 24.51 -27.79 11.19
C SER A 310 25.89 -27.70 11.87
N CYS A 311 26.01 -27.04 13.03
CA CYS A 311 27.31 -26.81 13.69
C CYS A 311 27.61 -27.70 14.91
N SER A 312 26.85 -28.77 15.17
CA SER A 312 27.01 -29.56 16.40
C SER A 312 27.16 -31.07 16.22
N HIS A 313 27.46 -31.59 15.01
CA HIS A 313 27.83 -33.00 14.82
C HIS A 313 29.16 -33.16 14.05
N THR A 314 30.25 -32.64 14.62
CA THR A 314 31.58 -33.23 14.44
C THR A 314 32.33 -33.18 15.78
N HIS A 315 32.50 -34.36 16.38
CA HIS A 315 33.36 -34.76 17.50
C HIS A 315 32.57 -35.47 18.61
N PHE A 316 32.42 -36.78 18.49
CA PHE A 316 33.25 -37.78 19.17
C PHE A 316 33.04 -39.16 18.54
#